data_AF-A0A9D6SFC5-F1
#
_entry.id   AF-A0A9D6SFC5-F1
#
_cell.length_a   1.000
_cell.length_b   1.000
_cell.length_c   1.000
_cell.angle_alpha   90.00
_cell.angle_beta   90.00
_cell.angle_gamma   90.00
#
_symmetry.space_group_name_H-M   'P 1'
#
loop_
_entity.id
_entity.type
_entity.pdbx_description
1 polymer ?
#
loop_
_entity_poly.entity_id
_entity_poly.type
_entity_poly.pdbx_seq_one_letter_code
_entity_poly.pdbx_strand_id
1 'polypeptide(L)'
;MKTLGLALLLASLVPAASPAQSRVNLPQLRQVVRVPKEAVAAIRAGLAAPDPPSNELSPAVEALLLAAAPQSFREACGALIEHWGEIARGSAEWHVRILHQENDLNWLAFRCRSRTLEYSDFHDECPALLKLDSGRLEFFPLAKNADNDSTLYHLEFSQVVPLEGARGVAFKVSEPAENPCCDGPESRSGETWRIFADTARGVAELLSIVTARDDSSHSDDPKIDSETIYRGQISLQRGPQETVREVVRTFKEEEKEITYEGEKAVPRIASQRSGTLRYRWTSTTIAFEEMK
;
A
#
# COMPACT_ATOMS: atom_id res chain seq x y z
N MET A 1 49.96 -44.68 -38.19
CA MET A 1 50.15 -43.29 -37.71
C MET A 1 48.85 -42.85 -37.04
N LYS A 2 48.90 -42.49 -35.76
CA LYS A 2 47.73 -42.15 -34.93
C LYS A 2 47.43 -40.66 -35.10
N THR A 3 46.26 -40.31 -35.62
CA THR A 3 45.71 -38.95 -35.61
C THR A 3 44.96 -38.72 -34.30
N LEU A 4 45.52 -37.86 -33.44
CA LEU A 4 44.90 -37.39 -32.21
C LEU A 4 43.90 -36.28 -32.58
N GLY A 5 42.61 -36.53 -32.41
CA GLY A 5 41.56 -35.52 -32.58
C GLY A 5 41.41 -34.69 -31.31
N LEU A 6 41.77 -33.41 -31.38
CA LEU A 6 41.61 -32.44 -30.30
C LEU A 6 40.16 -31.91 -30.33
N ALA A 7 39.31 -32.40 -29.41
CA ALA A 7 37.96 -31.88 -29.22
C ALA A 7 38.03 -30.60 -28.37
N LEU A 8 37.80 -29.45 -28.99
CA LEU A 8 37.72 -28.16 -28.34
C LEU A 8 36.32 -28.00 -27.70
N LEU A 9 36.22 -28.21 -26.39
CA LEU A 9 35.01 -27.89 -25.62
C LEU A 9 34.90 -26.35 -25.51
N LEU A 10 34.02 -25.76 -26.31
CA LEU A 10 33.54 -24.39 -26.10
C LEU A 10 32.61 -24.38 -24.89
N ALA A 11 33.15 -24.04 -23.72
CA ALA A 11 32.37 -23.69 -22.55
C ALA A 11 31.71 -22.31 -22.81
N SER A 12 30.46 -22.33 -23.27
CA SER A 12 29.62 -21.15 -23.35
C SER A 12 29.35 -20.63 -21.93
N LEU A 13 30.07 -19.57 -21.56
CA LEU A 13 29.77 -18.70 -20.43
C LEU A 13 28.39 -18.06 -20.67
N VAL A 14 27.33 -18.70 -20.18
CA VAL A 14 26.02 -18.05 -20.06
C VAL A 14 26.19 -17.00 -18.96
N PRO A 15 26.03 -15.70 -19.24
CA PRO A 15 25.98 -14.71 -18.17
C PRO A 15 24.80 -15.08 -17.26
N ALA A 16 25.11 -15.39 -16.00
CA ALA A 16 24.10 -15.51 -14.97
C ALA A 16 23.35 -14.18 -14.95
N ALA A 17 22.06 -14.20 -15.29
CA ALA A 17 21.21 -13.05 -15.11
C ALA A 17 21.35 -12.60 -13.65
N SER A 18 21.81 -11.37 -13.44
CA SER A 18 21.79 -10.76 -12.11
C SER A 18 20.39 -10.95 -11.54
N PRO A 19 20.24 -11.40 -10.28
CA PRO A 19 18.93 -11.54 -9.68
C PRO A 19 18.18 -10.21 -9.81
N ALA A 20 16.91 -10.29 -10.22
CA ALA A 20 16.01 -9.14 -10.24
C ALA A 20 16.19 -8.35 -8.94
N GLN A 21 16.37 -7.04 -9.06
CA GLN A 21 16.65 -6.17 -7.93
C GLN A 21 15.67 -6.47 -6.80
N SER A 22 16.23 -6.61 -5.61
CA SER A 22 15.53 -6.99 -4.41
C SER A 22 14.43 -5.97 -4.12
N ARG A 23 13.19 -6.44 -4.10
CA ARG A 23 12.03 -5.65 -3.72
C ARG A 23 12.25 -5.03 -2.33
N VAL A 24 11.98 -3.73 -2.24
CA VAL A 24 12.18 -2.91 -1.02
C VAL A 24 10.85 -2.43 -0.42
N ASN A 25 9.79 -3.23 -0.62
CA ASN A 25 8.51 -3.12 0.06
C ASN A 25 7.87 -4.51 0.26
N LEU A 26 6.80 -4.58 1.06
CA LEU A 26 6.06 -5.80 1.34
C LEU A 26 5.33 -6.30 0.08
N PRO A 27 5.13 -7.63 -0.04
CA PRO A 27 4.35 -8.21 -1.12
C PRO A 27 2.92 -7.68 -1.22
N GLN A 28 2.67 -6.86 -2.25
CA GLN A 28 1.34 -6.42 -2.66
C GLN A 28 0.69 -7.51 -3.54
N LEU A 29 0.38 -8.67 -2.93
CA LEU A 29 -0.19 -9.82 -3.62
C LEU A 29 -1.53 -10.21 -3.00
N ARG A 30 -2.49 -10.55 -3.86
CA ARG A 30 -3.74 -11.16 -3.39
C ARG A 30 -3.48 -12.60 -2.95
N GLN A 31 -3.75 -12.88 -1.69
CA GLN A 31 -3.59 -14.22 -1.11
C GLN A 31 -4.72 -14.50 -0.13
N VAL A 32 -5.28 -15.70 -0.21
CA VAL A 32 -6.34 -16.15 0.71
C VAL A 32 -5.81 -17.33 1.51
N VAL A 33 -5.84 -17.22 2.83
CA VAL A 33 -5.43 -18.28 3.75
C VAL A 33 -6.58 -18.67 4.67
N ARG A 34 -6.56 -19.94 5.09
CA ARG A 34 -7.51 -20.48 6.04
C ARG A 34 -6.92 -20.40 7.44
N VAL A 35 -7.58 -19.67 8.33
CA VAL A 35 -7.26 -19.64 9.75
C VAL A 35 -7.81 -20.92 10.40
N PRO A 36 -7.00 -21.68 11.17
CA PRO A 36 -7.48 -22.86 11.88
C PRO A 36 -8.63 -22.53 12.84
N LYS A 37 -9.56 -23.47 13.07
CA LYS A 37 -10.81 -23.20 13.81
C LYS A 37 -10.54 -22.79 15.27
N GLU A 38 -9.56 -23.42 15.89
CA GLU A 38 -9.07 -23.13 17.22
C GLU A 38 -8.48 -21.72 17.31
N ALA A 39 -7.72 -21.31 16.30
CA ALA A 39 -7.19 -19.96 16.20
C ALA A 39 -8.32 -18.93 15.99
N VAL A 40 -9.31 -19.23 15.15
CA VAL A 40 -10.49 -18.36 14.98
C VAL A 40 -11.24 -18.15 16.29
N ALA A 41 -11.44 -19.21 17.09
CA ALA A 41 -12.11 -19.10 18.38
C ALA A 41 -11.30 -18.22 19.35
N ALA A 42 -9.98 -18.40 19.41
CA ALA A 42 -9.09 -17.61 20.24
C ALA A 42 -9.04 -16.14 19.79
N ILE A 43 -8.94 -15.88 18.48
CA ILE A 43 -8.96 -14.54 17.90
C ILE A 43 -10.30 -13.86 18.22
N ARG A 44 -11.44 -14.52 18.00
CA ARG A 44 -12.77 -13.97 18.31
C ARG A 44 -12.89 -13.61 19.78
N ALA A 45 -12.40 -14.47 20.69
CA ALA A 45 -12.41 -14.19 22.12
C ALA A 45 -11.53 -12.97 22.47
N GLY A 46 -10.34 -12.88 21.87
CA GLY A 46 -9.43 -11.74 22.09
C GLY A 46 -9.97 -10.42 21.57
N LEU A 47 -10.64 -10.42 20.40
CA LEU A 47 -11.28 -9.24 19.81
C LEU A 47 -12.57 -8.80 20.52
N ALA A 48 -13.18 -9.68 21.32
CA ALA A 48 -14.37 -9.37 22.12
C ALA A 48 -14.02 -8.88 23.53
N ALA A 49 -12.74 -8.92 23.93
CA ALA A 49 -12.31 -8.38 25.21
C ALA A 49 -12.50 -6.85 25.23
N PRO A 50 -12.83 -6.24 26.38
CA PRO A 50 -12.99 -4.79 26.50
C PRO A 50 -11.74 -4.06 25.98
N ASP A 51 -11.96 -3.09 25.10
CA ASP A 51 -10.90 -2.44 24.33
C ASP A 51 -9.76 -1.92 25.24
N PRO A 52 -8.49 -2.30 24.99
CA PRO A 52 -7.40 -1.40 25.33
C PRO A 52 -7.58 -0.09 24.53
N PRO A 53 -7.10 1.06 25.04
CA PRO A 53 -7.33 2.38 24.42
C PRO A 53 -6.67 2.57 23.04
N SER A 54 -5.97 1.57 22.50
CA SER A 54 -5.28 1.58 21.23
C SER A 54 -5.91 0.55 20.28
N ASN A 55 -5.94 0.82 18.97
CA ASN A 55 -6.32 -0.13 17.91
C ASN A 55 -5.32 -1.32 17.78
N GLU A 56 -4.59 -1.62 18.85
CA GLU A 56 -3.56 -2.65 18.94
C GLU A 56 -4.18 -3.96 19.38
N LEU A 57 -3.73 -5.03 18.74
CA LEU A 57 -4.12 -6.37 19.13
C LEU A 57 -3.31 -6.85 20.32
N SER A 58 -3.90 -7.69 21.16
CA SER A 58 -3.09 -8.41 22.14
C SER A 58 -1.99 -9.23 21.43
N PRO A 59 -0.78 -9.37 22.00
CA PRO A 59 0.30 -10.13 21.38
C PRO A 59 -0.09 -11.57 21.02
N ALA A 60 -1.00 -12.19 21.78
CA ALA A 60 -1.51 -13.53 21.50
C ALA A 60 -2.35 -13.58 20.21
N VAL A 61 -3.23 -12.59 19.99
CA VAL A 61 -4.04 -12.50 18.77
C VAL A 61 -3.16 -12.18 17.57
N GLU A 62 -2.23 -11.25 17.72
CA GLU A 62 -1.26 -10.92 16.68
C GLU A 62 -0.44 -12.13 16.24
N ALA A 63 0.11 -12.90 17.19
CA ALA A 63 0.87 -14.10 16.89
C ALA A 63 0.04 -15.15 16.12
N LEU A 64 -1.25 -15.31 16.44
CA LEU A 64 -2.14 -16.21 15.72
C LEU A 64 -2.41 -15.75 14.28
N LEU A 65 -2.60 -14.45 14.06
CA LEU A 65 -2.81 -13.87 12.73
C LEU A 65 -1.55 -13.97 11.88
N LEU A 66 -0.38 -13.67 12.45
CA LEU A 66 0.90 -13.83 11.78
C LEU A 66 1.16 -15.30 11.45
N ALA A 67 0.92 -16.23 12.38
CA ALA A 67 1.09 -17.66 12.12
C ALA A 67 0.21 -18.19 10.97
N ALA A 68 -0.97 -17.60 10.75
CA ALA A 68 -1.84 -17.92 9.63
C ALA A 68 -1.38 -17.33 8.29
N ALA A 69 -0.56 -16.28 8.32
CA ALA A 69 -0.08 -15.62 7.10
C ALA A 69 0.86 -16.53 6.28
N PRO A 70 0.87 -16.39 4.94
CA PRO A 70 1.77 -17.13 4.06
C PRO A 70 3.24 -17.01 4.48
N GLN A 71 4.01 -18.09 4.37
CA GLN A 71 5.42 -18.10 4.76
C GLN A 71 6.22 -17.00 4.04
N SER A 72 6.03 -16.86 2.72
CA SER A 72 6.67 -15.81 1.92
C SER A 72 6.35 -14.40 2.42
N PHE A 73 5.14 -14.20 2.95
CA PHE A 73 4.73 -12.91 3.51
C PHE A 73 5.45 -12.67 4.85
N ARG A 74 5.48 -13.66 5.74
CA ARG A 74 6.17 -13.55 7.04
C ARG A 74 7.66 -13.25 6.90
N GLU A 75 8.31 -13.87 5.93
CA GLU A 75 9.75 -13.68 5.66
C GLU A 75 10.05 -12.32 5.00
N ALA A 76 9.08 -11.70 4.32
CA ALA A 76 9.30 -10.47 3.58
C ALA A 76 9.67 -9.27 4.46
N CYS A 77 9.25 -9.24 5.73
CA CYS A 77 9.64 -8.14 6.62
C CYS A 77 11.14 -8.16 6.94
N GLY A 78 11.72 -9.36 7.13
CA GLY A 78 13.17 -9.48 7.31
C GLY A 78 13.92 -8.93 6.10
N ALA A 79 13.50 -9.35 4.90
CA ALA A 79 14.10 -8.89 3.65
C ALA A 79 13.97 -7.35 3.47
N LEU A 80 12.78 -6.79 3.70
CA LEU A 80 12.54 -5.34 3.62
C LEU A 80 13.50 -4.57 4.53
N ILE A 81 13.57 -4.96 5.80
CA ILE A 81 14.35 -4.23 6.82
C ILE A 81 15.86 -4.40 6.60
N GLU A 82 16.31 -5.52 6.04
CA GLU A 82 17.71 -5.71 5.64
C GLU A 82 18.17 -4.68 4.58
N HIS A 83 17.25 -4.16 3.76
CA HIS A 83 17.56 -3.11 2.79
C HIS A 83 17.69 -1.70 3.39
N TRP A 84 17.28 -1.48 4.64
CA TRP A 84 17.40 -0.16 5.28
C TRP A 84 18.80 0.12 5.84
N GLY A 85 19.71 -0.86 5.76
CA GLY A 85 21.12 -0.73 6.13
C GLY A 85 21.55 -1.56 7.33
N GLU A 86 22.84 -1.50 7.66
CA GLU A 86 23.47 -2.31 8.71
C GLU A 86 22.84 -2.11 10.10
N ILE A 87 22.40 -0.89 10.42
CA ILE A 87 21.79 -0.55 11.71
C ILE A 87 20.42 -1.23 11.89
N ALA A 88 19.68 -1.42 10.80
CA ALA A 88 18.36 -2.05 10.82
C ALA A 88 18.44 -3.59 10.70
N ARG A 89 19.57 -4.16 10.29
CA ARG A 89 19.68 -5.60 10.04
C ARG A 89 19.29 -6.42 11.29
N GLY A 90 18.36 -7.36 11.12
CA GLY A 90 17.88 -8.22 12.21
C GLY A 90 16.94 -7.53 13.22
N SER A 91 16.59 -6.26 13.01
CA SER A 91 15.66 -5.54 13.86
C SER A 91 14.19 -5.71 13.45
N ALA A 92 13.92 -6.41 12.34
CA ALA A 92 12.59 -6.57 11.75
C ALA A 92 11.55 -7.03 12.77
N GLU A 93 10.39 -6.41 12.72
CA GLU A 93 9.26 -6.67 13.61
C GLU A 93 7.94 -6.50 12.86
N TRP A 94 7.04 -7.46 13.09
CA TRP A 94 5.67 -7.41 12.62
C TRP A 94 4.76 -6.83 13.71
N HIS A 95 3.76 -6.07 13.28
CA HIS A 95 2.60 -5.67 14.07
C HIS A 95 1.34 -5.91 13.26
N VAL A 96 0.23 -6.21 13.92
CA VAL A 96 -1.09 -6.28 13.29
C VAL A 96 -2.05 -5.38 14.05
N ARG A 97 -2.68 -4.46 13.33
CA ARG A 97 -3.65 -3.52 13.91
C ARG A 97 -5.01 -3.62 13.23
N ILE A 98 -6.05 -3.30 13.99
CA ILE A 98 -7.41 -3.22 13.47
C ILE A 98 -7.57 -1.85 12.81
N LEU A 99 -7.97 -1.86 11.53
CA LEU A 99 -8.40 -0.65 10.84
C LEU A 99 -9.89 -0.40 11.08
N HIS A 100 -10.69 -1.46 10.99
CA HIS A 100 -12.13 -1.39 11.20
C HIS A 100 -12.69 -2.76 11.56
N GLN A 101 -13.62 -2.82 12.50
CA GLN A 101 -14.30 -4.04 12.91
C GLN A 101 -15.81 -3.88 12.81
N GLU A 102 -16.46 -4.89 12.24
CA GLU A 102 -17.91 -4.98 12.16
C GLU A 102 -18.33 -6.45 12.25
N ASN A 103 -18.93 -6.83 13.37
CA ASN A 103 -19.33 -8.22 13.64
C ASN A 103 -18.13 -9.19 13.50
N ASP A 104 -18.27 -10.23 12.67
CA ASP A 104 -17.22 -11.21 12.37
C ASP A 104 -16.23 -10.73 11.28
N LEU A 105 -16.36 -9.49 10.79
CA LEU A 105 -15.56 -8.94 9.70
C LEU A 105 -14.58 -7.89 10.23
N ASN A 106 -13.28 -8.11 10.01
CA ASN A 106 -12.21 -7.29 10.56
C ASN A 106 -11.25 -6.88 9.44
N TRP A 107 -11.15 -5.59 9.19
CA TRP A 107 -10.14 -5.00 8.32
C TRP A 107 -8.88 -4.76 9.13
N LEU A 108 -7.77 -5.29 8.66
CA LEU A 108 -6.49 -5.32 9.35
C LEU A 108 -5.41 -4.66 8.49
N ALA A 109 -4.39 -4.11 9.15
CA ALA A 109 -3.11 -3.77 8.52
C ALA A 109 -2.00 -4.61 9.17
N PHE A 110 -1.28 -5.36 8.34
CA PHE A 110 -0.04 -6.04 8.73
C PHE A 110 1.11 -5.09 8.45
N ARG A 111 1.73 -4.61 9.52
CA ARG A 111 2.79 -3.61 9.50
C ARG A 111 4.14 -4.26 9.71
N CYS A 112 5.08 -4.03 8.79
CA CYS A 112 6.49 -4.33 9.01
C CYS A 112 7.24 -3.06 9.38
N ARG A 113 8.07 -3.13 10.43
CA ARG A 113 8.93 -2.02 10.87
C ARG A 113 10.25 -2.54 11.44
N SER A 114 11.14 -1.60 11.75
CA SER A 114 12.37 -1.84 12.51
C SER A 114 12.13 -1.58 14.00
N ARG A 115 12.76 -2.37 14.88
CA ARG A 115 12.80 -2.10 16.33
C ARG A 115 13.82 -1.02 16.71
N THR A 116 14.68 -0.63 15.78
CA THR A 116 15.73 0.36 16.00
C THR A 116 15.12 1.77 15.95
N LEU A 117 15.45 2.61 16.94
CA LEU A 117 14.80 3.93 17.13
C LEU A 117 15.01 4.87 15.94
N GLU A 118 16.16 4.77 15.28
CA GLU A 118 16.55 5.54 14.09
C GLU A 118 15.59 5.33 12.91
N TYR A 119 14.81 4.25 12.94
CA TYR A 119 13.86 3.90 11.88
C TYR A 119 12.41 3.82 12.39
N SER A 120 12.10 4.46 13.53
CA SER A 120 10.75 4.37 14.15
C SER A 120 9.62 4.87 13.26
N ASP A 121 9.94 5.81 12.37
CA ASP A 121 8.96 6.49 11.53
C ASP A 121 8.71 5.74 10.21
N PHE A 122 9.63 4.84 9.83
CA PHE A 122 9.52 4.05 8.62
C PHE A 122 8.83 2.72 8.90
N HIS A 123 7.83 2.43 8.08
CA HIS A 123 7.13 1.17 8.08
C HIS A 123 6.39 1.00 6.77
N ASP A 124 6.10 -0.25 6.43
CA ASP A 124 5.23 -0.60 5.31
C ASP A 124 4.07 -1.46 5.80
N GLU A 125 2.93 -1.36 5.13
CA GLU A 125 1.71 -2.04 5.51
C GLU A 125 1.04 -2.76 4.35
N CYS A 126 0.57 -3.97 4.64
CA CYS A 126 -0.27 -4.75 3.73
C CYS A 126 -1.65 -4.93 4.36
N PRO A 127 -2.74 -4.55 3.68
CA PRO A 127 -4.06 -4.70 4.23
C PRO A 127 -4.57 -6.14 4.09
N ALA A 128 -5.41 -6.54 5.04
CA ALA A 128 -6.08 -7.83 4.99
C ALA A 128 -7.51 -7.75 5.53
N LEU A 129 -8.37 -8.66 5.07
CA LEU A 129 -9.71 -8.87 5.58
C LEU A 129 -9.78 -10.23 6.29
N LEU A 130 -10.08 -10.21 7.57
CA LEU A 130 -10.37 -11.41 8.36
C LEU A 130 -11.89 -11.56 8.53
N LYS A 131 -12.41 -12.72 8.09
CA LYS A 131 -13.78 -13.16 8.28
C LYS A 131 -13.81 -14.31 9.27
N LEU A 132 -14.23 -14.05 10.51
CA LEU A 132 -14.22 -15.00 11.62
C LEU A 132 -15.29 -16.09 11.48
N ASP A 133 -16.42 -15.79 10.86
CA ASP A 133 -17.50 -16.75 10.56
C ASP A 133 -17.00 -17.95 9.72
N SER A 134 -16.11 -17.63 8.79
CA SER A 134 -15.59 -18.49 7.76
C SER A 134 -14.11 -18.77 7.96
N GLY A 135 -13.44 -18.23 8.98
CA GLY A 135 -11.99 -18.40 9.19
C GLY A 135 -11.15 -18.06 7.96
N ARG A 136 -11.57 -17.08 7.14
CA ARG A 136 -10.87 -16.65 5.93
C ARG A 136 -10.07 -15.39 6.26
N LEU A 137 -8.78 -15.40 5.98
CA LEU A 137 -7.93 -14.22 5.99
C LEU A 137 -7.47 -13.95 4.56
N GLU A 138 -7.82 -12.78 4.02
CA GLU A 138 -7.50 -12.38 2.65
C GLU A 138 -6.63 -11.14 2.65
N PHE A 139 -5.39 -11.29 2.17
CA PHE A 139 -4.52 -10.18 1.81
C PHE A 139 -4.92 -9.66 0.44
N PHE A 140 -4.92 -8.34 0.28
CA PHE A 140 -5.26 -7.71 -1.00
C PHE A 140 -4.28 -6.58 -1.31
N PRO A 141 -3.93 -6.39 -2.60
CA PRO A 141 -2.89 -5.45 -2.99
C PRO A 141 -3.37 -4.00 -2.98
N LEU A 142 -2.50 -3.08 -2.57
CA LEU A 142 -2.66 -1.63 -2.77
C LEU A 142 -2.06 -1.16 -4.09
N ALA A 143 -1.14 -1.90 -4.69
CA ALA A 143 -0.56 -1.55 -5.96
C ALA A 143 -0.33 -2.78 -6.84
N LYS A 144 0.00 -2.55 -8.10
CA LYS A 144 0.47 -3.64 -8.97
C LYS A 144 1.80 -4.14 -8.42
N ASN A 145 2.00 -5.45 -8.51
CA ASN A 145 3.25 -6.06 -8.13
C ASN A 145 4.34 -5.67 -9.14
N ALA A 146 5.21 -4.70 -8.78
CA ALA A 146 6.30 -4.24 -9.61
C ALA A 146 7.65 -4.57 -8.93
N ASP A 147 8.63 -4.99 -9.73
CA ASP A 147 9.92 -5.49 -9.22
C ASP A 147 10.82 -4.37 -8.66
N ASN A 148 10.59 -3.12 -9.07
CA ASN A 148 11.39 -1.95 -8.68
C ASN A 148 10.55 -0.92 -7.89
N ASP A 149 9.63 -1.40 -7.08
CA ASP A 149 8.79 -0.55 -6.25
C ASP A 149 9.39 -0.39 -4.85
N SER A 150 9.67 0.85 -4.50
CA SER A 150 10.16 1.28 -3.18
C SER A 150 9.12 2.07 -2.40
N THR A 151 7.87 2.11 -2.85
CA THR A 151 6.81 2.76 -2.09
C THR A 151 6.53 1.98 -0.82
N LEU A 152 6.65 2.66 0.32
CA LEU A 152 6.10 2.22 1.59
C LEU A 152 4.64 2.68 1.66
N TYR A 153 3.72 1.82 2.05
CA TYR A 153 2.29 2.11 2.12
C TYR A 153 1.82 2.21 3.58
N HIS A 154 1.09 3.29 3.91
CA HIS A 154 0.44 3.47 5.20
C HIS A 154 -1.08 3.54 5.01
N LEU A 155 -1.84 2.86 5.86
CA LEU A 155 -3.30 2.79 5.80
C LEU A 155 -3.93 3.60 6.94
N GLU A 156 -5.04 4.28 6.67
CA GLU A 156 -5.86 4.87 7.72
C GLU A 156 -7.33 4.55 7.40
N PHE A 157 -8.06 3.99 8.36
CA PHE A 157 -9.51 3.88 8.19
C PHE A 157 -10.11 5.29 8.11
N SER A 158 -10.89 5.52 7.07
CA SER A 158 -11.57 6.79 6.86
C SER A 158 -13.01 6.70 7.33
N GLN A 159 -13.81 5.82 6.72
CA GLN A 159 -15.24 5.69 7.04
C GLN A 159 -15.86 4.45 6.39
N VAL A 160 -17.03 4.05 6.88
CA VAL A 160 -17.92 3.14 6.17
C VAL A 160 -18.70 3.93 5.11
N VAL A 161 -18.83 3.35 3.91
CA VAL A 161 -19.56 3.90 2.76
C VAL A 161 -20.78 3.00 2.49
N PRO A 162 -21.98 3.39 2.93
CA PRO A 162 -23.19 2.64 2.61
C PRO A 162 -23.49 2.75 1.11
N LEU A 163 -23.66 1.62 0.43
CA LEU A 163 -23.93 1.58 -1.01
C LEU A 163 -25.20 0.77 -1.27
N GLU A 164 -25.86 1.02 -2.41
CA GLU A 164 -26.98 0.18 -2.80
C GLU A 164 -26.46 -1.20 -3.21
N GLY A 165 -26.88 -2.25 -2.49
CA GLY A 165 -26.50 -3.64 -2.77
C GLY A 165 -25.09 -4.03 -2.30
N ALA A 166 -24.35 -3.13 -1.65
CA ALA A 166 -23.01 -3.39 -1.13
C ALA A 166 -22.73 -2.56 0.12
N ARG A 167 -21.64 -2.87 0.81
CA ARG A 167 -21.12 -2.06 1.91
C ARG A 167 -19.63 -1.80 1.67
N GLY A 168 -19.30 -0.55 1.42
CA GLY A 168 -17.93 -0.11 1.22
C GLY A 168 -17.26 0.26 2.54
N VAL A 169 -15.95 0.09 2.61
CA VAL A 169 -15.09 0.57 3.67
C VAL A 169 -13.96 1.37 3.02
N ALA A 170 -13.86 2.62 3.41
CA ALA A 170 -12.90 3.55 2.83
C ALA A 170 -11.66 3.68 3.70
N PHE A 171 -10.49 3.70 3.04
CA PHE A 171 -9.21 3.95 3.65
C PHE A 171 -8.49 5.10 2.93
N LYS A 172 -7.72 5.89 3.68
CA LYS A 172 -6.64 6.67 3.11
C LYS A 172 -5.43 5.76 3.00
N VAL A 173 -4.74 5.82 1.86
CA VAL A 173 -3.51 5.11 1.58
C VAL A 173 -2.46 6.16 1.29
N SER A 174 -1.50 6.32 2.20
CA SER A 174 -0.40 7.26 2.07
C SER A 174 0.86 6.54 1.59
N GLU A 175 1.60 7.23 0.75
CA GLU A 175 2.84 6.79 0.13
C GLU A 175 3.88 7.87 0.49
N PRO A 176 4.54 7.82 1.66
CA PRO A 176 5.55 8.80 2.03
C PRO A 176 6.71 8.82 1.02
N ALA A 177 7.31 10.00 0.84
CA ALA A 177 8.42 10.18 -0.08
C ALA A 177 9.72 9.49 0.36
N GLU A 178 9.88 9.27 1.65
CA GLU A 178 11.12 8.75 2.23
C GLU A 178 11.03 7.23 2.39
N ASN A 179 11.94 6.51 1.73
CA ASN A 179 12.25 5.12 2.03
C ASN A 179 13.75 4.98 2.32
N PRO A 180 14.16 4.54 3.53
CA PRO A 180 15.56 4.52 3.94
C PRO A 180 16.52 3.72 3.06
N CYS A 181 16.00 2.78 2.24
CA CYS A 181 16.85 1.99 1.34
C CYS A 181 17.35 2.76 0.12
N CYS A 182 16.65 3.83 -0.24
CA CYS A 182 16.52 4.23 -1.63
C CYS A 182 16.64 5.74 -1.72
N ASP A 183 17.87 6.22 -1.57
CA ASP A 183 18.21 7.60 -1.81
C ASP A 183 18.17 7.87 -3.32
N GLY A 184 17.37 8.87 -3.70
CA GLY A 184 17.27 9.36 -5.06
C GLY A 184 17.12 10.88 -5.08
N PRO A 185 17.57 11.55 -6.14
CA PRO A 185 17.33 12.97 -6.32
C PRO A 185 15.83 13.27 -6.51
N GLU A 186 15.06 12.29 -6.99
CA GLU A 186 13.62 12.41 -7.12
C GLU A 186 12.93 12.02 -5.81
N SER A 187 11.90 12.79 -5.43
CA SER A 187 11.02 12.44 -4.33
C SER A 187 9.57 12.43 -4.79
N ARG A 188 8.81 11.44 -4.33
CA ARG A 188 7.38 11.33 -4.62
C ARG A 188 6.65 10.93 -3.37
N SER A 189 5.72 11.76 -2.92
CA SER A 189 4.70 11.34 -1.96
C SER A 189 3.31 11.36 -2.58
N GLY A 190 2.44 10.51 -2.04
CA GLY A 190 1.07 10.37 -2.52
C GLY A 190 0.10 10.10 -1.38
N GLU A 191 -1.15 10.50 -1.59
CA GLU A 191 -2.28 10.04 -0.80
C GLU A 191 -3.41 9.65 -1.76
N THR A 192 -3.97 8.48 -1.55
CA THR A 192 -5.11 7.95 -2.30
C THR A 192 -6.21 7.54 -1.34
N TRP A 193 -7.43 8.02 -1.56
CA TRP A 193 -8.61 7.53 -0.88
C TRP A 193 -9.25 6.39 -1.68
N ARG A 194 -9.40 5.23 -1.04
CA ARG A 194 -9.85 4.00 -1.68
C ARG A 194 -11.04 3.40 -0.96
N ILE A 195 -12.00 2.87 -1.70
CA ILE A 195 -13.14 2.13 -1.15
C ILE A 195 -12.97 0.66 -1.51
N PHE A 196 -13.06 -0.22 -0.52
CA PHE A 196 -13.12 -1.66 -0.73
C PHE A 196 -14.44 -2.24 -0.22
N ALA A 197 -14.82 -3.40 -0.73
CA ALA A 197 -15.95 -4.18 -0.20
C ALA A 197 -15.63 -5.66 -0.18
N ASP A 198 -16.18 -6.38 0.80
CA ASP A 198 -16.24 -7.83 0.79
C ASP A 198 -17.32 -8.29 -0.20
N THR A 199 -16.92 -9.11 -1.17
CA THR A 199 -17.83 -9.66 -2.19
C THR A 199 -17.82 -11.18 -2.15
N ALA A 200 -18.73 -11.83 -2.87
CA ALA A 200 -18.71 -13.28 -3.04
C ALA A 200 -17.37 -13.82 -3.60
N ARG A 201 -16.60 -12.98 -4.31
CA ARG A 201 -15.28 -13.34 -4.88
C ARG A 201 -14.10 -12.94 -4.00
N GLY A 202 -14.34 -12.31 -2.85
CA GLY A 202 -13.32 -11.71 -1.99
C GLY A 202 -13.35 -10.19 -2.01
N VAL A 203 -12.29 -9.58 -1.48
CA VAL A 203 -12.19 -8.11 -1.37
C VAL A 203 -12.08 -7.47 -2.75
N ALA A 204 -13.00 -6.58 -3.10
CA ALA A 204 -12.94 -5.79 -4.33
C ALA A 204 -12.63 -4.33 -4.03
N GLU A 205 -11.73 -3.73 -4.80
CA GLU A 205 -11.58 -2.26 -4.85
C GLU A 205 -12.73 -1.70 -5.69
N LEU A 206 -13.55 -0.83 -5.11
CA LEU A 206 -14.71 -0.23 -5.75
C LEU A 206 -14.40 1.13 -6.38
N LEU A 207 -13.42 1.85 -5.81
CA LEU A 207 -13.01 3.18 -6.20
C LEU A 207 -11.61 3.50 -5.63
N SER A 208 -10.82 4.24 -6.40
CA SER A 208 -9.50 4.73 -5.99
C SER A 208 -9.31 6.15 -6.53
N ILE A 209 -9.10 7.12 -5.62
CA ILE A 209 -9.02 8.55 -5.95
C ILE A 209 -7.78 9.16 -5.30
N VAL A 210 -6.87 9.72 -6.11
CA VAL A 210 -5.75 10.52 -5.60
C VAL A 210 -6.26 11.79 -4.93
N THR A 211 -5.91 11.98 -3.65
CA THR A 211 -6.25 13.14 -2.80
C THR A 211 -5.06 14.04 -2.55
N ALA A 212 -3.84 13.51 -2.58
CA ALA A 212 -2.63 14.33 -2.58
C ALA A 212 -1.54 13.68 -3.43
N ARG A 213 -0.68 14.50 -4.02
CA ARG A 213 0.58 14.05 -4.63
C ARG A 213 1.55 15.21 -4.59
N ASP A 214 2.77 14.97 -4.14
CA ASP A 214 3.89 15.88 -4.27
C ASP A 214 5.01 15.14 -4.98
N ASP A 215 5.40 15.62 -6.15
CA ASP A 215 6.52 15.10 -6.91
C ASP A 215 7.60 16.20 -7.01
N SER A 216 8.85 15.84 -6.75
CA SER A 216 10.02 16.66 -7.02
C SER A 216 10.97 15.87 -7.91
N SER A 217 11.40 16.47 -9.01
CA SER A 217 12.34 15.87 -9.95
C SER A 217 13.50 16.83 -10.18
N HIS A 218 14.72 16.33 -10.04
CA HIS A 218 15.92 17.01 -10.52
C HIS A 218 16.13 16.66 -12.00
N SER A 219 16.26 17.66 -12.85
CA SER A 219 16.60 17.44 -14.27
C SER A 219 18.08 17.13 -14.42
N ASP A 220 18.44 16.43 -15.50
CA ASP A 220 19.83 16.33 -15.96
C ASP A 220 20.39 17.70 -16.41
N ASP A 221 19.52 18.69 -16.69
CA ASP A 221 19.93 20.09 -16.76
C ASP A 221 20.12 20.62 -15.32
N PRO A 222 21.36 20.90 -14.89
CA PRO A 222 21.68 21.28 -13.52
C PRO A 222 21.06 22.62 -13.08
N LYS A 223 20.29 23.28 -13.96
CA LYS A 223 19.67 24.57 -13.72
C LYS A 223 18.15 24.52 -13.59
N ILE A 224 17.51 23.38 -13.80
CA ILE A 224 16.05 23.29 -13.84
C ILE A 224 15.56 22.08 -13.04
N ASP A 225 14.79 22.32 -11.99
CA ASP A 225 14.02 21.27 -11.32
C ASP A 225 12.52 21.45 -11.59
N SER A 226 11.73 20.41 -11.35
CA SER A 226 10.28 20.48 -11.40
C SER A 226 9.64 20.01 -10.11
N GLU A 227 8.65 20.75 -9.63
CA GLU A 227 7.77 20.35 -8.55
C GLU A 227 6.33 20.26 -9.06
N THR A 228 5.63 19.18 -8.74
CA THR A 228 4.19 19.06 -8.94
C THR A 228 3.49 18.88 -7.60
N ILE A 229 2.57 19.79 -7.28
CA ILE A 229 1.74 19.75 -6.08
C ILE A 229 0.29 19.55 -6.50
N TYR A 230 -0.28 18.43 -6.10
CA TYR A 230 -1.66 18.07 -6.36
C TYR A 230 -2.43 17.93 -5.04
N ARG A 231 -3.60 18.57 -4.94
CA ARG A 231 -4.50 18.47 -3.79
C ARG A 231 -5.94 18.25 -4.26
N GLY A 232 -6.59 17.23 -3.71
CA GLY A 232 -7.96 16.86 -3.98
C GLY A 232 -8.79 16.79 -2.70
N GLN A 233 -10.05 17.20 -2.79
CA GLN A 233 -11.04 17.07 -1.72
C GLN A 233 -12.18 16.19 -2.19
N ILE A 234 -12.60 15.27 -1.32
CA ILE A 234 -13.67 14.31 -1.61
C ILE A 234 -14.93 14.72 -0.88
N SER A 235 -16.05 14.67 -1.59
CA SER A 235 -17.40 14.78 -1.02
C SER A 235 -18.27 13.63 -1.47
N LEU A 236 -19.08 13.11 -0.56
CA LEU A 236 -20.03 12.03 -0.84
C LEU A 236 -21.42 12.60 -1.00
N GLN A 237 -22.05 12.34 -2.14
CA GLN A 237 -23.45 12.69 -2.39
C GLN A 237 -24.32 11.48 -2.06
N ARG A 238 -25.18 11.66 -1.07
CA ARG A 238 -26.09 10.62 -0.56
C ARG A 238 -27.46 10.74 -1.22
N GLY A 239 -28.03 9.60 -1.56
CA GLY A 239 -29.40 9.46 -2.02
C GLY A 239 -30.34 9.07 -0.86
N PRO A 240 -31.51 8.50 -1.18
CA PRO A 240 -32.42 7.96 -0.19
C PRO A 240 -31.72 6.93 0.72
N GLN A 241 -32.15 6.86 1.99
CA GLN A 241 -31.63 5.92 3.00
C GLN A 241 -30.13 6.09 3.30
N GLU A 242 -29.57 7.29 3.13
CA GLU A 242 -28.16 7.62 3.40
C GLU A 242 -27.14 6.83 2.57
N THR A 243 -27.59 6.16 1.50
CA THR A 243 -26.73 5.44 0.56
C THR A 243 -25.96 6.41 -0.34
N VAL A 244 -24.66 6.19 -0.51
CA VAL A 244 -23.83 7.00 -1.40
C VAL A 244 -24.16 6.65 -2.84
N ARG A 245 -24.50 7.67 -3.64
CA ARG A 245 -24.84 7.54 -5.06
C ARG A 245 -23.76 8.12 -5.97
N GLU A 246 -23.04 9.13 -5.48
CA GLU A 246 -21.98 9.77 -6.22
C GLU A 246 -20.85 10.18 -5.27
N VAL A 247 -19.61 10.06 -5.73
CA VAL A 247 -18.42 10.62 -5.12
C VAL A 247 -17.94 11.75 -6.00
N VAL A 248 -17.71 12.92 -5.43
CA VAL A 248 -17.22 14.10 -6.14
C VAL A 248 -15.85 14.45 -5.61
N ARG A 249 -14.88 14.58 -6.52
CA ARG A 249 -13.52 15.07 -6.24
C ARG A 249 -13.34 16.44 -6.85
N THR A 250 -13.17 17.48 -6.04
CA THR A 250 -12.62 18.75 -6.51
C THR A 250 -11.10 18.71 -6.36
N PHE A 251 -10.35 19.30 -7.29
CA PHE A 251 -8.90 19.29 -7.21
C PHE A 251 -8.25 20.56 -7.72
N LYS A 252 -7.03 20.80 -7.25
CA LYS A 252 -6.07 21.77 -7.77
C LYS A 252 -4.73 21.08 -7.96
N GLU A 253 -4.10 21.33 -9.08
CA GLU A 253 -2.74 20.92 -9.39
C GLU A 253 -1.94 22.15 -9.82
N GLU A 254 -0.72 22.23 -9.31
CA GLU A 254 0.24 23.28 -9.61
C GLU A 254 1.57 22.62 -9.96
N GLU A 255 2.12 22.99 -11.11
CA GLU A 255 3.43 22.58 -11.57
C GLU A 255 4.34 23.80 -11.55
N LYS A 256 5.51 23.65 -10.93
CA LYS A 256 6.54 24.68 -10.86
C LYS A 256 7.79 24.18 -11.54
N GLU A 257 8.41 25.09 -12.27
CA GLU A 257 9.78 24.97 -12.75
C GLU A 257 10.66 25.79 -11.79
N ILE A 258 11.71 25.18 -11.24
CA ILE A 258 12.63 25.84 -10.34
C ILE A 258 13.93 26.06 -11.09
N THR A 259 14.26 27.33 -11.32
CA THR A 259 15.54 27.71 -11.91
C THR A 259 16.52 28.19 -10.85
N TYR A 260 17.82 27.99 -11.08
CA TYR A 260 18.86 28.40 -10.14
C TYR A 260 19.66 29.61 -10.63
N GLU A 261 19.57 30.72 -9.89
CA GLU A 261 20.38 31.93 -10.10
C GLU A 261 21.46 32.02 -9.01
N GLY A 262 22.63 31.41 -9.27
CA GLY A 262 23.64 31.19 -8.24
C GLY A 262 23.16 30.11 -7.26
N GLU A 263 23.16 30.40 -5.96
CA GLU A 263 22.64 29.49 -4.91
C GLU A 263 21.14 29.68 -4.62
N LYS A 264 20.47 30.58 -5.35
CA LYS A 264 19.07 30.92 -5.09
C LYS A 264 18.14 30.15 -6.04
N ALA A 265 17.25 29.35 -5.47
CA ALA A 265 16.12 28.76 -6.18
C ALA A 265 15.07 29.83 -6.51
N VAL A 266 14.67 29.90 -7.77
CA VAL A 266 13.65 30.82 -8.29
C VAL A 266 12.51 29.99 -8.90
N PRO A 267 11.43 29.74 -8.13
CA PRO A 267 10.29 28.97 -8.63
C PRO A 267 9.43 29.82 -9.58
N ARG A 268 9.07 29.24 -10.72
CA ARG A 268 8.10 29.79 -11.67
C ARG A 268 6.96 28.79 -11.84
N ILE A 269 5.72 29.26 -11.71
CA ILE A 269 4.56 28.43 -12.02
C ILE A 269 4.57 28.15 -13.53
N ALA A 270 4.76 26.88 -13.88
CA ALA A 270 4.73 26.40 -15.26
C ALA A 270 3.28 26.15 -15.71
N SER A 271 2.48 25.52 -14.84
CA SER A 271 1.07 25.26 -15.10
C SER A 271 0.24 25.26 -13.82
N GLN A 272 -1.04 25.61 -13.97
CA GLN A 272 -2.04 25.47 -12.91
C GLN A 272 -3.33 24.95 -13.53
N ARG A 273 -3.91 23.94 -12.92
CA ARG A 273 -5.23 23.42 -13.30
C ARG A 273 -6.07 23.10 -12.08
N SER A 274 -7.37 23.25 -12.22
CA SER A 274 -8.35 22.81 -11.25
C SER A 274 -9.53 22.19 -11.96
N GLY A 275 -10.27 21.34 -11.26
CA GLY A 275 -11.38 20.65 -11.86
C GLY A 275 -12.25 19.92 -10.84
N THR A 276 -13.30 19.31 -11.37
CA THR A 276 -14.21 18.45 -10.62
C THR A 276 -14.37 17.15 -11.38
N LEU A 277 -14.11 16.03 -10.73
CA LEU A 277 -14.42 14.69 -11.23
C LEU A 277 -15.59 14.13 -10.44
N ARG A 278 -16.48 13.40 -11.11
CA ARG A 278 -17.67 12.80 -10.51
C ARG A 278 -17.68 11.32 -10.81
N TYR A 279 -17.97 10.51 -9.80
CA TYR A 279 -18.01 9.07 -9.89
C TYR A 279 -19.37 8.58 -9.42
N ARG A 280 -20.12 7.91 -10.28
CA ARG A 280 -21.47 7.42 -9.97
C ARG A 280 -21.44 5.96 -9.55
N TRP A 281 -22.13 5.61 -8.47
CA TRP A 281 -22.32 4.22 -8.07
C TRP A 281 -23.27 3.49 -9.01
N THR A 282 -22.86 2.32 -9.49
CA THR A 282 -23.69 1.40 -10.28
C THR A 282 -23.82 0.07 -9.52
N SER A 283 -25.02 -0.22 -9.01
CA SER A 283 -25.30 -1.46 -8.27
C SER A 283 -25.31 -2.71 -9.16
N THR A 284 -25.49 -2.56 -10.48
CA THR A 284 -25.41 -3.67 -11.44
C THR A 284 -23.99 -4.21 -11.59
N THR A 285 -23.00 -3.32 -11.61
CA THR A 285 -21.57 -3.66 -11.77
C THR A 285 -20.83 -3.70 -10.44
N ILE A 286 -21.44 -3.20 -9.36
CA ILE A 286 -20.85 -3.07 -8.02
C ILE A 286 -19.54 -2.27 -8.14
N ALA A 287 -19.62 -1.10 -8.76
CA ALA A 287 -18.47 -0.23 -9.00
C ALA A 287 -18.89 1.24 -9.08
N PHE A 288 -17.91 2.13 -8.91
CA PHE A 288 -18.05 3.54 -9.26
C PHE A 288 -17.56 3.79 -10.68
N GLU A 289 -18.35 4.49 -11.47
CA GLU A 289 -18.04 4.85 -12.86
C GLU A 289 -17.78 6.36 -12.98
N GLU A 290 -16.65 6.74 -13.58
CA GLU A 290 -16.34 8.14 -13.84
C GLU A 290 -17.33 8.71 -14.86
N MET A 291 -17.97 9.83 -14.50
CA MET A 291 -18.88 10.56 -15.36
C MET A 291 -18.10 11.52 -16.27
N LYS A 292 -18.34 11.42 -17.57
CA LYS A 292 -17.82 12.35 -18.58
C LYS A 292 -18.63 13.65 -18.64
#